data_AF-A0AAD5K8J0-F1
#
_entry.id   AF-A0AAD5K8J0-F1
#
_cell.length_a   1.000
_cell.length_b   1.000
_cell.length_c   1.000
_cell.angle_alpha   90.00
_cell.angle_beta   90.00
_cell.angle_gamma   90.00
#
_symmetry.space_group_name_H-M   'P 1'
#
loop_
_entity.id
_entity.type
_entity.pdbx_description
1 polymer ?
#
loop_
_entity_poly.entity_id
_entity_poly.type
_entity_poly.pdbx_seq_one_letter_code
_entity_poly.pdbx_strand_id
1 'polypeptide(L)'
;MTTTAKRLSKPPVARHHTDVDSIASSDEEGFQRELSARRKAFRRLSRHNNETDDEDRVLIGTRVSEGHQNYVLMYNMLTGIRIGVGRVSAKRDRPLTDHDFLAAHKLVFDVTGDELTPGAKYDFKFKDYAPWVFRNLRKQFKIDPADYLISLTSKYILSELGSPGKSGSFFYYSRDYRFIIKTIHHSEHKYLRKILSEYHEHVSNNPDTLLCRYYGLHRVKLPRGRKIHFVVMGNVLPPHNDIHEMYDLKGSTFGRFLPQEDIEKNKNNAVMKDLNFEKNNKKLQLGPQKRKMFVSQLIRDVKLLVRLNIMDYSLLIGIHNMVRGNKENIRDSTLQFFEPDTKRAERRASLMNRRQSKAQVYRKAIAQTNPDRLDASELPDEPLEERRNCIFYSDDGGFRATDENDEPTSVLYYLGVIDILTPYDTKKKSEHFFKSMTQDKHAISSVRPSEYGDRFMGFMANAIEHNQDIPHDYQLSTSSLNTQ
;
A
#
# COMPACT_ATOMS: atom_id res chain seq x y z
N MET A 1 -20.52 99.02 0.91
CA MET A 1 -20.92 97.92 0.01
C MET A 1 -19.69 97.10 -0.33
N THR A 2 -19.48 95.97 0.34
CA THR A 2 -18.83 94.77 -0.23
C THR A 2 -18.87 93.64 0.80
N THR A 3 -19.50 92.54 0.39
CA THR A 3 -19.82 91.37 1.19
C THR A 3 -18.77 90.29 0.94
N THR A 4 -18.18 89.67 1.96
CA THR A 4 -17.61 88.32 1.81
C THR A 4 -17.64 87.57 3.14
N ALA A 5 -18.29 86.40 3.10
CA ALA A 5 -18.70 85.61 4.25
C ALA A 5 -17.57 84.78 4.88
N LYS A 6 -17.50 84.79 6.22
CA LYS A 6 -16.70 83.86 7.03
C LYS A 6 -17.38 82.48 7.06
N ARG A 7 -16.66 81.44 6.64
CA ARG A 7 -17.11 80.04 6.72
C ARG A 7 -16.38 79.32 7.86
N LEU A 8 -17.14 78.75 8.77
CA LEU A 8 -16.71 77.98 9.94
C LEU A 8 -16.01 76.66 9.55
N SER A 9 -14.93 76.33 10.25
CA SER A 9 -14.16 75.09 10.14
C SER A 9 -14.85 73.89 10.81
N LYS A 10 -14.98 72.77 10.09
CA LYS A 10 -15.32 71.43 10.62
C LYS A 10 -14.03 70.57 10.74
N PRO A 11 -13.96 69.60 11.66
CA PRO A 11 -12.74 68.83 11.96
C PRO A 11 -12.44 67.77 10.88
N PRO A 12 -11.20 67.25 10.81
CA PRO A 12 -10.81 66.28 9.79
C PRO A 12 -11.36 64.88 10.08
N VAL A 13 -11.85 64.23 9.03
CA VAL A 13 -12.24 62.81 9.01
C VAL A 13 -10.96 61.97 8.88
N ALA A 14 -10.69 61.10 9.86
CA ALA A 14 -9.62 60.12 9.78
C ALA A 14 -9.97 59.06 8.71
N ARG A 15 -9.16 58.97 7.65
CA ARG A 15 -9.14 57.81 6.75
C ARG A 15 -8.14 56.81 7.29
N HIS A 16 -8.62 55.72 7.87
CA HIS A 16 -7.80 54.51 8.05
C HIS A 16 -7.59 53.87 6.68
N HIS A 17 -6.40 54.07 6.10
CA HIS A 17 -5.85 53.14 5.13
C HIS A 17 -5.35 51.93 5.91
N THR A 18 -6.10 50.82 5.85
CA THR A 18 -5.57 49.51 6.23
C THR A 18 -4.71 49.01 5.08
N ASP A 19 -3.41 48.85 5.33
CA ASP A 19 -2.44 48.25 4.42
C ASP A 19 -2.78 46.78 4.16
N VAL A 20 -3.50 46.52 3.07
CA VAL A 20 -3.82 45.15 2.61
C VAL A 20 -2.62 44.50 1.89
N ASP A 21 -1.63 45.29 1.46
CA ASP A 21 -0.48 44.80 0.69
C ASP A 21 0.70 44.31 1.55
N SER A 22 0.74 44.61 2.86
CA SER A 22 1.86 44.23 3.75
C SER A 22 1.72 42.84 4.38
N ILE A 23 0.51 42.27 4.41
CA ILE A 23 0.23 40.96 5.01
C ILE A 23 0.49 39.82 3.98
N ALA A 24 0.34 40.10 2.69
CA ALA A 24 0.60 39.11 1.63
C ALA A 24 2.10 38.83 1.41
N SER A 25 2.97 39.85 1.55
CA SER A 25 4.40 39.71 1.28
C SER A 25 5.16 38.97 2.38
N SER A 26 4.73 39.07 3.64
CA SER A 26 5.36 38.37 4.76
C SER A 26 5.10 36.86 4.75
N ASP A 27 3.92 36.44 4.26
CA ASP A 27 3.55 35.03 4.16
C ASP A 27 4.31 34.32 3.02
N GLU A 28 4.59 35.02 1.92
CA GLU A 28 5.36 34.50 0.80
C GLU A 28 6.85 34.34 1.15
N GLU A 29 7.43 35.30 1.88
CA GLU A 29 8.81 35.19 2.39
C GLU A 29 8.96 34.10 3.45
N GLY A 30 7.99 33.96 4.35
CA GLY A 30 7.95 32.87 5.33
C GLY A 30 7.91 31.50 4.65
N PHE A 31 7.07 31.37 3.62
CA PHE A 31 6.96 30.16 2.79
C PHE A 31 8.26 29.83 2.05
N GLN A 32 8.94 30.83 1.47
CA GLN A 32 10.22 30.63 0.78
C GLN A 32 11.36 30.26 1.75
N ARG A 33 11.41 30.86 2.95
CA ARG A 33 12.38 30.47 3.99
C ARG A 33 12.17 29.04 4.43
N GLU A 34 10.92 28.63 4.68
CA GLU A 34 10.61 27.26 5.10
C GLU A 34 10.95 26.24 3.99
N LEU A 35 10.61 26.54 2.72
CA LEU A 35 11.00 25.74 1.56
C LEU A 35 12.53 25.60 1.44
N SER A 36 13.27 26.69 1.68
CA SER A 36 14.73 26.69 1.63
C SER A 36 15.35 25.87 2.77
N ALA A 37 14.77 25.95 3.97
CA ALA A 37 15.20 25.19 5.14
C ALA A 37 14.96 23.68 4.94
N ARG A 38 13.78 23.31 4.43
CA ARG A 38 13.44 21.92 4.08
C ARG A 38 14.31 21.38 2.95
N ARG A 39 14.62 22.18 1.91
CA ARG A 39 15.59 21.83 0.86
C ARG A 39 16.99 21.61 1.42
N LYS A 40 17.43 22.43 2.40
CA LYS A 40 18.73 22.26 3.09
C LYS A 40 18.75 21.02 3.98
N ALA A 41 17.67 20.73 4.71
CA ALA A 41 17.53 19.50 5.50
C ALA A 41 17.58 18.25 4.60
N PHE A 42 16.86 18.29 3.48
CA PHE A 42 16.88 17.22 2.48
C PHE A 42 18.26 17.02 1.83
N ARG A 43 19.00 18.11 1.52
CA ARG A 43 20.38 18.02 1.02
C ARG A 43 21.37 17.49 2.07
N ARG A 44 21.13 17.75 3.36
CA ARG A 44 21.95 17.20 4.46
C ARG A 44 21.70 15.70 4.62
N LEU A 45 20.44 15.26 4.56
CA LEU A 45 20.06 13.83 4.60
C LEU A 45 20.58 13.07 3.36
N SER A 46 20.56 13.69 2.19
CA SER A 46 21.11 13.09 0.95
C SER A 46 22.65 13.03 0.90
N ARG A 47 23.36 13.70 1.81
CA ARG A 47 24.84 13.76 1.84
C ARG A 47 25.49 12.73 2.77
N HIS A 48 24.71 11.98 3.54
CA HIS A 48 25.23 11.02 4.52
C HIS A 48 25.46 9.60 3.97
N ASN A 49 25.24 9.37 2.66
CA ASN A 49 25.30 8.04 2.04
C ASN A 49 26.31 7.98 0.87
N ASN A 50 27.57 8.37 1.14
CA ASN A 50 28.58 8.49 0.09
C ASN A 50 29.77 7.53 0.28
N GLU A 51 29.52 6.30 0.74
CA GLU A 51 30.55 5.24 0.75
C GLU A 51 30.05 3.93 0.10
N THR A 52 30.61 3.68 -1.09
CA THR A 52 30.85 2.38 -1.78
C THR A 52 29.70 1.65 -2.51
N ASP A 53 30.07 1.07 -3.66
CA ASP A 53 29.25 0.47 -4.74
C ASP A 53 28.28 -0.68 -4.36
N ASP A 54 28.17 -1.08 -3.10
CA ASP A 54 27.20 -2.08 -2.62
C ASP A 54 25.79 -1.50 -2.38
N GLU A 55 25.70 -0.17 -2.23
CA GLU A 55 24.52 0.59 -1.77
C GLU A 55 23.32 0.71 -2.76
N ASP A 56 23.44 0.10 -3.94
CA ASP A 56 22.55 0.29 -5.10
C ASP A 56 21.66 -0.94 -5.40
N ARG A 57 21.66 -1.94 -4.50
CA ARG A 57 20.89 -3.20 -4.60
C ARG A 57 19.42 -3.01 -4.18
N VAL A 58 18.54 -3.91 -4.62
CA VAL A 58 17.09 -3.84 -4.32
C VAL A 58 16.61 -5.09 -3.65
N LEU A 59 15.74 -4.89 -2.66
CA LEU A 59 15.28 -5.87 -1.69
C LEU A 59 14.51 -7.08 -2.25
N ILE A 60 13.50 -6.97 -3.12
CA ILE A 60 12.74 -8.15 -3.61
C ILE A 60 12.55 -8.16 -5.14
N GLY A 61 12.62 -9.30 -5.81
CA GLY A 61 12.20 -9.43 -7.21
C GLY A 61 13.14 -8.71 -8.18
N THR A 62 12.71 -8.43 -9.41
CA THR A 62 13.59 -7.88 -10.44
C THR A 62 13.89 -6.40 -10.21
N ARG A 63 15.17 -6.00 -10.14
CA ARG A 63 15.59 -4.60 -10.07
C ARG A 63 15.12 -3.90 -11.32
N VAL A 64 14.42 -2.81 -11.08
CA VAL A 64 14.06 -1.89 -12.12
C VAL A 64 15.05 -0.73 -12.07
N SER A 65 16.17 -0.87 -12.79
CA SER A 65 17.19 0.17 -12.98
C SER A 65 17.36 0.50 -14.47
N GLU A 66 18.22 1.47 -14.79
CA GLU A 66 18.42 1.92 -16.17
C GLU A 66 18.80 0.75 -17.09
N GLY A 67 17.99 0.52 -18.14
CA GLY A 67 18.08 -0.65 -19.02
C GLY A 67 16.99 -1.70 -18.81
N HIS A 68 16.25 -1.69 -17.70
CA HIS A 68 15.09 -2.55 -17.50
C HIS A 68 13.87 -2.08 -18.33
N GLN A 69 13.09 -3.01 -18.88
CA GLN A 69 11.94 -2.68 -19.75
C GLN A 69 10.88 -1.80 -19.05
N ASN A 70 10.74 -1.93 -17.73
CA ASN A 70 9.79 -1.16 -16.92
C ASN A 70 10.43 0.06 -16.23
N TYR A 71 11.72 0.33 -16.46
CA TYR A 71 12.45 1.44 -15.80
C TYR A 71 11.81 2.79 -16.06
N VAL A 72 11.50 3.09 -17.32
CA VAL A 72 10.87 4.37 -17.69
C VAL A 72 9.54 4.56 -16.95
N LEU A 73 8.74 3.51 -16.82
CA LEU A 73 7.48 3.57 -16.11
C LEU A 73 7.70 3.86 -14.62
N MET A 74 8.57 3.09 -13.97
CA MET A 74 8.89 3.25 -12.55
C MET A 74 9.48 4.63 -12.26
N TYR A 75 10.47 5.06 -13.04
CA TYR A 75 11.05 6.40 -12.93
C TYR A 75 9.97 7.49 -12.99
N ASN A 76 9.05 7.39 -13.95
CA ASN A 76 7.95 8.36 -14.09
C ASN A 76 6.96 8.30 -12.91
N MET A 77 6.67 7.11 -12.36
CA MET A 77 5.83 6.97 -11.16
C MET A 77 6.47 7.67 -9.96
N LEU A 78 7.74 7.37 -9.69
CA LEU A 78 8.47 7.91 -8.54
C LEU A 78 8.73 9.41 -8.67
N THR A 79 9.07 9.90 -9.87
CA THR A 79 9.27 11.34 -10.13
C THR A 79 7.96 12.09 -9.89
N GLY A 80 6.84 11.53 -10.37
CA GLY A 80 5.52 12.07 -10.14
C GLY A 80 5.12 12.12 -8.67
N ILE A 81 5.40 11.05 -7.90
CA ILE A 81 5.21 11.05 -6.45
C ILE A 81 6.05 12.15 -5.80
N ARG A 82 7.37 12.17 -6.07
CA ARG A 82 8.32 13.11 -5.47
C ARG A 82 7.85 14.56 -5.59
N ILE A 83 7.44 14.96 -6.79
CA ILE A 83 7.01 16.33 -7.06
C ILE A 83 5.57 16.59 -6.62
N GLY A 84 4.62 15.71 -6.97
CA GLY A 84 3.21 15.89 -6.64
C GLY A 84 2.95 15.90 -5.15
N VAL A 85 3.44 14.88 -4.46
CA VAL A 85 3.30 14.76 -3.00
C VAL A 85 4.15 15.81 -2.28
N GLY A 86 5.35 16.09 -2.76
CA GLY A 86 6.22 17.13 -2.20
C GLY A 86 5.58 18.51 -2.19
N ARG A 87 4.92 18.91 -3.29
CA ARG A 87 4.22 20.20 -3.41
C ARG A 87 3.08 20.33 -2.40
N VAL A 88 2.30 19.27 -2.21
CA VAL A 88 1.16 19.31 -1.26
C VAL A 88 1.66 19.28 0.18
N SER A 89 2.72 18.54 0.46
CA SER A 89 3.32 18.43 1.80
C SER A 89 4.03 19.72 2.25
N ALA A 90 4.43 20.58 1.31
CA ALA A 90 5.00 21.90 1.59
C ALA A 90 3.94 22.95 1.97
N LYS A 91 2.65 22.74 1.68
CA LYS A 91 1.59 23.70 2.01
C LYS A 91 1.27 23.69 3.52
N ARG A 92 0.81 24.82 4.06
CA ARG A 92 0.31 24.90 5.45
C ARG A 92 -0.85 23.92 5.69
N ASP A 93 -0.91 23.36 6.89
CA ASP A 93 -2.01 22.47 7.29
C ASP A 93 -3.34 23.22 7.27
N ARG A 94 -4.40 22.54 6.82
CA ARG A 94 -5.79 23.03 6.87
C ARG A 94 -6.78 21.87 7.03
N PRO A 95 -8.00 22.13 7.51
CA PRO A 95 -9.09 21.15 7.49
C PRO A 95 -9.41 20.69 6.06
N LEU A 96 -9.87 19.44 5.96
CA LEU A 96 -10.38 18.88 4.70
C LEU A 96 -11.76 19.44 4.38
N THR A 97 -12.06 19.50 3.09
CA THR A 97 -13.36 19.88 2.53
C THR A 97 -13.84 18.79 1.58
N ASP A 98 -15.13 18.74 1.27
CA ASP A 98 -15.68 17.74 0.33
C ASP A 98 -15.01 17.79 -1.06
N HIS A 99 -14.59 18.99 -1.48
CA HIS A 99 -13.84 19.20 -2.72
C HIS A 99 -12.50 18.46 -2.75
N ASP A 100 -11.87 18.24 -1.59
CA ASP A 100 -10.59 17.54 -1.49
C ASP A 100 -10.69 16.07 -1.87
N PHE A 101 -11.84 15.42 -1.65
CA PHE A 101 -12.08 14.03 -2.04
C PHE A 101 -12.26 13.87 -3.56
N LEU A 102 -12.73 14.93 -4.24
CA LEU A 102 -12.92 14.94 -5.69
C LEU A 102 -11.69 15.46 -6.44
N ALA A 103 -10.80 16.20 -5.76
CA ALA A 103 -9.65 16.86 -6.34
C ALA A 103 -8.74 15.92 -7.14
N ALA A 104 -8.16 16.44 -8.22
CA ALA A 104 -7.16 15.73 -9.01
C ALA A 104 -6.17 16.71 -9.63
N HIS A 105 -4.94 16.76 -9.11
CA HIS A 105 -3.89 17.62 -9.62
C HIS A 105 -3.18 16.93 -10.79
N LYS A 106 -3.16 17.57 -11.95
CA LYS A 106 -2.44 17.07 -13.13
C LYS A 106 -1.13 17.83 -13.27
N LEU A 107 -0.05 17.08 -13.40
CA LEU A 107 1.29 17.61 -13.68
C LEU A 107 1.74 17.09 -15.05
N VAL A 108 2.40 17.94 -15.80
CA VAL A 108 3.04 17.58 -17.08
C VAL A 108 4.52 17.70 -16.83
N PHE A 109 5.28 16.66 -17.18
CA PHE A 109 6.73 16.65 -17.09
C PHE A 109 7.26 16.59 -18.50
N ASP A 110 8.17 17.50 -18.81
CA ASP A 110 8.95 17.50 -20.04
C ASP A 110 10.45 17.47 -19.73
N VAL A 111 11.26 17.16 -20.75
CA VAL A 111 12.72 17.09 -20.58
C VAL A 111 13.34 18.45 -20.25
N THR A 112 12.72 19.54 -20.72
CA THR A 112 13.20 20.91 -20.50
C THR A 112 12.91 21.44 -19.11
N GLY A 113 11.89 20.91 -18.44
CA GLY A 113 11.30 21.47 -17.23
C GLY A 113 10.44 22.71 -17.50
N ASP A 114 9.56 22.99 -16.56
CA ASP A 114 8.83 24.26 -16.44
C ASP A 114 8.88 24.79 -15.00
N GLU A 115 8.23 25.92 -14.73
CA GLU A 115 8.17 26.53 -13.39
C GLU A 115 7.53 25.62 -12.33
N LEU A 116 6.65 24.70 -12.76
CA LEU A 116 5.85 23.85 -11.88
C LEU A 116 6.48 22.46 -11.68
N THR A 117 7.30 22.01 -12.62
CA THR A 117 7.90 20.70 -12.70
C THR A 117 9.35 20.81 -13.17
N PRO A 118 10.32 20.36 -12.36
CA PRO A 118 11.71 20.28 -12.81
C PRO A 118 11.84 19.39 -14.05
N GLY A 119 12.85 19.67 -14.89
CA GLY A 119 13.17 18.85 -16.05
C GLY A 119 13.30 17.37 -15.68
N ALA A 120 12.56 16.52 -16.38
CA ALA A 120 12.53 15.08 -16.15
C ALA A 120 13.35 14.34 -17.23
N LYS A 121 13.78 13.11 -16.95
CA LYS A 121 14.49 12.30 -17.97
C LYS A 121 13.62 11.93 -19.18
N TYR A 122 12.29 11.88 -18.99
CA TYR A 122 11.33 11.50 -20.00
C TYR A 122 10.10 12.39 -19.94
N ASP A 123 9.45 12.62 -21.08
CA ASP A 123 8.14 13.28 -21.10
C ASP A 123 7.08 12.34 -20.52
N PHE A 124 6.26 12.83 -19.59
CA PHE A 124 5.07 12.10 -19.13
C PHE A 124 4.04 13.03 -18.50
N LYS A 125 2.84 12.50 -18.26
CA LYS A 125 1.80 13.21 -17.50
C LYS A 125 1.47 12.45 -16.24
N PHE A 126 1.56 13.11 -15.11
CA PHE A 126 1.16 12.58 -13.82
C PHE A 126 -0.19 13.15 -13.40
N LYS A 127 -0.93 12.38 -12.62
CA LYS A 127 -2.12 12.88 -11.94
C LYS A 127 -2.14 12.32 -10.53
N ASP A 128 -2.25 13.24 -9.57
CA ASP A 128 -2.38 12.97 -8.15
C ASP A 128 -3.84 13.15 -7.73
N TYR A 129 -4.47 12.10 -7.21
CA TYR A 129 -5.89 12.12 -6.84
C TYR A 129 -6.05 12.35 -5.34
N ALA A 130 -7.03 13.18 -4.95
CA ALA A 130 -7.33 13.57 -3.57
C ALA A 130 -6.09 13.87 -2.69
N PRO A 131 -5.17 14.76 -3.11
CA PRO A 131 -3.85 14.84 -2.49
C PRO A 131 -3.87 15.27 -1.02
N TRP A 132 -4.82 16.13 -0.64
CA TRP A 132 -5.02 16.55 0.74
C TRP A 132 -5.56 15.42 1.62
N VAL A 133 -6.46 14.58 1.08
CA VAL A 133 -6.99 13.42 1.79
C VAL A 133 -5.88 12.41 2.07
N PHE A 134 -5.07 12.07 1.06
CA PHE A 134 -3.93 11.16 1.25
C PHE A 134 -2.79 11.75 2.09
N ARG A 135 -2.63 13.08 2.13
CA ARG A 135 -1.76 13.75 3.12
C ARG A 135 -2.30 13.53 4.54
N ASN A 136 -3.60 13.70 4.74
CA ASN A 136 -4.22 13.50 6.05
C ASN A 136 -4.16 12.03 6.49
N LEU A 137 -4.46 11.07 5.60
CA LEU A 137 -4.32 9.64 5.88
C LEU A 137 -2.89 9.27 6.31
N ARG A 138 -1.87 9.74 5.59
CA ARG A 138 -0.46 9.55 5.99
C ARG A 138 -0.18 10.08 7.39
N LYS A 139 -0.69 11.28 7.73
CA LYS A 139 -0.58 11.86 9.08
C LYS A 139 -1.29 11.01 10.15
N GLN A 140 -2.47 10.47 9.86
CA GLN A 140 -3.20 9.60 10.78
C GLN A 140 -2.42 8.31 11.05
N PHE A 141 -1.84 7.71 10.00
CA PHE A 141 -0.95 6.55 10.09
C PHE A 141 0.48 6.89 10.55
N LYS A 142 0.73 8.12 11.02
CA LYS A 142 2.02 8.59 11.57
C LYS A 142 3.20 8.49 10.58
N ILE A 143 2.92 8.56 9.29
CA ILE A 143 3.95 8.58 8.25
C ILE A 143 4.44 10.02 8.06
N ASP A 144 5.74 10.27 8.31
CA ASP A 144 6.36 11.56 7.99
C ASP A 144 6.46 11.77 6.46
N PRO A 145 6.10 12.95 5.93
CA PRO A 145 6.17 13.20 4.49
C PRO A 145 7.57 13.11 3.89
N ALA A 146 8.62 13.48 4.62
CA ALA A 146 9.99 13.37 4.15
C ALA A 146 10.43 11.90 4.10
N ASP A 147 10.14 11.13 5.14
CA ASP A 147 10.45 9.70 5.19
C ASP A 147 9.73 8.93 4.08
N TYR A 148 8.44 9.24 3.85
CA TYR A 148 7.67 8.67 2.75
C TYR A 148 8.31 8.94 1.39
N LEU A 149 8.79 10.17 1.15
CA LEU A 149 9.42 10.53 -0.12
C LEU A 149 10.82 9.91 -0.25
N ILE A 150 11.61 9.84 0.82
CA ILE A 150 12.93 9.22 0.82
C ILE A 150 12.80 7.72 0.51
N SER A 151 11.93 7.02 1.26
CA SER A 151 11.66 5.59 1.11
C SER A 151 11.27 5.19 -0.31
N LEU A 152 10.43 6.00 -0.97
CA LEU A 152 9.95 5.71 -2.32
C LEU A 152 10.86 6.23 -3.44
N THR A 153 11.57 7.34 -3.25
CA THR A 153 12.11 8.13 -4.39
C THR A 153 13.61 8.43 -4.33
N SER A 154 14.34 8.00 -3.30
CA SER A 154 15.76 8.35 -3.09
C SER A 154 16.68 7.94 -4.25
N LYS A 155 16.58 6.70 -4.74
CA LYS A 155 17.48 6.17 -5.79
C LYS A 155 16.81 5.78 -7.10
N TYR A 156 15.48 5.94 -7.23
CA TYR A 156 14.72 5.44 -8.40
C TYR A 156 14.99 3.97 -8.71
N ILE A 157 15.01 3.14 -7.67
CA ILE A 157 15.27 1.72 -7.76
C ILE A 157 14.14 1.05 -7.00
N LEU A 158 13.33 0.25 -7.69
CA LEU A 158 12.30 -0.58 -7.07
C LEU A 158 12.43 -2.03 -7.50
N SER A 159 11.77 -2.82 -6.69
CA SER A 159 11.77 -4.26 -6.66
C SER A 159 10.49 -4.79 -7.31
N GLU A 160 10.54 -5.23 -8.58
CA GLU A 160 9.37 -5.74 -9.30
C GLU A 160 9.12 -7.22 -8.98
N LEU A 161 7.95 -7.52 -8.40
CA LEU A 161 7.42 -8.89 -8.46
C LEU A 161 6.38 -9.00 -9.56
N GLY A 162 6.58 -9.99 -10.43
CA GLY A 162 5.53 -10.44 -11.35
C GLY A 162 4.30 -10.88 -10.56
N SER A 163 3.10 -10.68 -11.13
CA SER A 163 1.86 -10.99 -10.42
C SER A 163 1.76 -12.49 -10.08
N PRO A 164 1.65 -12.90 -8.81
CA PRO A 164 1.24 -14.27 -8.48
C PRO A 164 -0.26 -14.50 -8.80
N GLY A 165 -1.03 -13.43 -9.05
CA GLY A 165 -2.47 -13.46 -9.30
C GLY A 165 -2.90 -13.37 -10.77
N LYS A 166 -4.16 -13.73 -11.05
CA LYS A 166 -4.79 -13.73 -12.39
C LYS A 166 -4.94 -12.33 -13.04
N SER A 167 -4.69 -11.25 -12.29
CA SER A 167 -4.98 -9.86 -12.68
C SER A 167 -3.92 -9.19 -13.55
N GLY A 168 -2.70 -9.72 -13.62
CA GLY A 168 -1.59 -9.08 -14.35
C GLY A 168 -1.16 -7.72 -13.77
N SER A 169 -1.47 -7.44 -12.50
CA SER A 169 -1.04 -6.24 -11.77
C SER A 169 0.41 -6.38 -11.28
N PHE A 170 1.24 -5.38 -11.57
CA PHE A 170 2.61 -5.27 -11.07
C PHE A 170 2.64 -4.74 -9.63
N PHE A 171 3.53 -5.33 -8.83
CA PHE A 171 3.87 -4.91 -7.47
C PHE A 171 5.32 -4.43 -7.44
N TYR A 172 5.53 -3.26 -6.85
CA TYR A 172 6.86 -2.73 -6.58
C TYR A 172 7.02 -2.45 -5.09
N TYR A 173 8.13 -2.85 -4.50
CA TYR A 173 8.44 -2.58 -3.09
C TYR A 173 9.42 -1.41 -2.96
N SER A 174 9.24 -0.58 -1.92
CA SER A 174 10.22 0.43 -1.53
C SER A 174 11.51 -0.21 -1.03
N ARG A 175 12.62 0.56 -1.03
CA ARG A 175 13.96 0.07 -0.66
C ARG A 175 14.08 -0.32 0.81
N ASP A 176 13.17 0.13 1.66
CA ASP A 176 13.10 -0.23 3.09
C ASP A 176 11.95 -1.20 3.38
N TYR A 177 11.33 -1.74 2.32
CA TYR A 177 10.22 -2.70 2.37
C TYR A 177 8.94 -2.21 3.08
N ARG A 178 8.85 -0.92 3.44
CA ARG A 178 7.71 -0.32 4.15
C ARG A 178 6.48 -0.14 3.28
N PHE A 179 6.68 0.19 2.00
CA PHE A 179 5.62 0.57 1.08
C PHE A 179 5.60 -0.34 -0.16
N ILE A 180 4.38 -0.51 -0.68
CA ILE A 180 4.11 -1.23 -1.92
C ILE A 180 3.44 -0.28 -2.90
N ILE A 181 3.96 -0.20 -4.12
CA ILE A 181 3.28 0.39 -5.25
C ILE A 181 2.60 -0.73 -6.04
N LYS A 182 1.27 -0.72 -6.08
CA LYS A 182 0.47 -1.70 -6.81
C LYS A 182 -0.20 -1.02 -7.99
N THR A 183 0.01 -1.56 -9.20
CA THR A 183 -0.76 -1.12 -10.37
C THR A 183 -2.18 -1.67 -10.29
N ILE A 184 -3.17 -0.83 -10.57
CA ILE A 184 -4.59 -1.16 -10.44
C ILE A 184 -5.35 -0.88 -11.74
N HIS A 185 -6.44 -1.61 -11.94
CA HIS A 185 -7.32 -1.44 -13.08
C HIS A 185 -8.07 -0.10 -13.02
N HIS A 186 -8.55 0.35 -14.18
CA HIS A 186 -9.34 1.58 -14.28
C HIS A 186 -10.66 1.51 -13.50
N SER A 187 -11.24 0.34 -13.30
CA SER A 187 -12.43 0.19 -12.43
C SER A 187 -12.07 0.39 -10.95
N GLU A 188 -10.97 -0.23 -10.49
CA GLU A 188 -10.51 -0.15 -9.10
C GLU A 188 -10.18 1.30 -8.71
N HIS A 189 -9.51 2.07 -9.58
CA HIS A 189 -9.21 3.47 -9.27
C HIS A 189 -10.48 4.33 -9.14
N LYS A 190 -11.49 4.08 -9.99
CA LYS A 190 -12.77 4.78 -9.89
C LYS A 190 -13.48 4.43 -8.60
N TYR A 191 -13.43 3.15 -8.24
CA TYR A 191 -14.08 2.64 -7.06
C TYR A 191 -13.43 3.18 -5.77
N LEU A 192 -12.09 3.17 -5.66
CA LEU A 192 -11.39 3.77 -4.53
C LEU A 192 -11.77 5.25 -4.35
N ARG A 193 -11.87 6.02 -5.44
CA ARG A 193 -12.32 7.42 -5.37
C ARG A 193 -13.76 7.56 -4.90
N LYS A 194 -14.63 6.60 -5.20
CA LYS A 194 -16.03 6.60 -4.78
C LYS A 194 -16.16 6.37 -3.27
N ILE A 195 -15.35 5.48 -2.70
CA ILE A 195 -15.41 5.08 -1.29
C ILE A 195 -14.44 5.86 -0.37
N LEU A 196 -13.70 6.82 -0.93
CA LEU A 196 -12.57 7.45 -0.23
C LEU A 196 -13.01 8.21 1.03
N SER A 197 -14.21 8.80 1.00
CA SER A 197 -14.77 9.53 2.14
C SER A 197 -15.05 8.59 3.31
N GLU A 198 -15.75 7.50 3.04
CA GLU A 198 -16.12 6.50 4.03
C GLU A 198 -14.91 5.72 4.55
N TYR A 199 -13.91 5.48 3.69
CA TYR A 199 -12.63 4.90 4.09
C TYR A 199 -11.86 5.86 5.02
N HIS A 200 -11.78 7.14 4.68
CA HIS A 200 -11.11 8.15 5.51
C HIS A 200 -11.77 8.30 6.88
N GLU A 201 -13.10 8.36 6.92
CA GLU A 201 -13.87 8.41 8.16
C GLU A 201 -13.62 7.16 9.02
N HIS A 202 -13.63 5.97 8.40
CA HIS A 202 -13.37 4.72 9.11
C HIS A 202 -11.98 4.69 9.74
N VAL A 203 -10.94 5.06 8.99
CA VAL A 203 -9.55 5.14 9.50
C VAL A 203 -9.45 6.14 10.64
N SER A 204 -10.13 7.29 10.53
CA SER A 204 -10.12 8.34 11.56
C SER A 204 -10.72 7.86 12.88
N ASN A 205 -11.79 7.06 12.80
CA ASN A 205 -12.51 6.52 13.96
C ASN A 205 -11.95 5.18 14.47
N ASN A 206 -11.09 4.52 13.69
CA ASN A 206 -10.54 3.20 13.99
C ASN A 206 -9.03 3.17 13.72
N PRO A 207 -8.20 3.75 14.61
CA PRO A 207 -6.75 3.82 14.41
C PRO A 207 -6.08 2.44 14.30
N ASP A 208 -6.69 1.42 14.91
CA ASP A 208 -6.22 0.02 14.89
C ASP A 208 -6.74 -0.80 13.71
N THR A 209 -7.36 -0.17 12.71
CA THR A 209 -7.89 -0.86 11.51
C THR A 209 -6.88 -1.84 10.89
N LEU A 210 -7.35 -3.05 10.59
CA LEU A 210 -6.60 -4.07 9.85
C LEU A 210 -6.70 -3.87 8.33
N LEU A 211 -7.62 -3.01 7.86
CA LEU A 211 -7.71 -2.67 6.44
C LEU A 211 -6.38 -2.14 5.88
N CYS A 212 -6.08 -2.56 4.66
CA CYS A 212 -4.95 -2.06 3.88
C CYS A 212 -4.86 -0.52 3.96
N ARG A 213 -3.67 -0.02 4.29
CA ARG A 213 -3.39 1.42 4.49
C ARG A 213 -2.99 2.06 3.17
N TYR A 214 -3.85 2.90 2.60
CA TYR A 214 -3.55 3.63 1.36
C TYR A 214 -2.90 4.99 1.65
N TYR A 215 -1.75 5.24 1.02
CA TYR A 215 -0.97 6.46 1.19
C TYR A 215 -0.99 7.38 -0.03
N GLY A 216 -1.46 6.89 -1.17
CA GLY A 216 -1.61 7.68 -2.38
C GLY A 216 -2.34 6.93 -3.48
N LEU A 217 -3.06 7.68 -4.33
CA LEU A 217 -3.66 7.18 -5.56
C LEU A 217 -3.21 8.07 -6.72
N HIS A 218 -2.59 7.46 -7.72
CA HIS A 218 -1.93 8.21 -8.79
C HIS A 218 -2.18 7.60 -10.17
N ARG A 219 -1.84 8.37 -11.20
CA ARG A 219 -1.83 7.90 -12.59
C ARG A 219 -0.68 8.51 -13.38
N VAL A 220 0.07 7.64 -14.06
CA VAL A 220 1.04 8.03 -15.08
C VAL A 220 0.46 7.80 -16.48
N LYS A 221 0.71 8.72 -17.39
CA LYS A 221 0.44 8.59 -18.83
C LYS A 221 1.73 8.86 -19.61
N LEU A 222 2.24 7.82 -20.26
CA LEU A 222 3.37 7.90 -21.17
C LEU A 222 2.98 8.57 -22.50
N PRO A 223 3.91 9.23 -23.21
CA PRO A 223 3.69 9.75 -24.56
C PRO A 223 3.27 8.60 -25.48
N ARG A 224 2.14 8.75 -26.17
CA ARG A 224 1.54 7.70 -27.03
C ARG A 224 1.28 6.35 -26.33
N GLY A 225 1.37 6.28 -25.01
CA GLY A 225 1.20 5.06 -24.21
C GLY A 225 -0.13 4.98 -23.46
N ARG A 226 -0.37 3.82 -22.84
CA ARG A 226 -1.54 3.58 -22.00
C ARG A 226 -1.48 4.38 -20.69
N LYS A 227 -2.65 4.67 -20.12
CA LYS A 227 -2.76 5.24 -18.77
C LYS A 227 -2.57 4.11 -17.76
N ILE A 228 -1.69 4.32 -16.79
CA ILE A 228 -1.44 3.36 -15.72
C ILE A 228 -1.86 4.01 -14.42
N HIS A 229 -2.78 3.36 -13.71
CA HIS A 229 -3.23 3.77 -12.38
C HIS A 229 -2.53 2.89 -11.35
N PHE A 230 -2.19 3.47 -10.22
CA PHE A 230 -1.54 2.74 -9.14
C PHE A 230 -1.82 3.40 -7.80
N VAL A 231 -1.72 2.58 -6.77
CA VAL A 231 -1.82 3.00 -5.37
C VAL A 231 -0.48 2.78 -4.69
N VAL A 232 -0.19 3.63 -3.72
CA VAL A 232 0.85 3.36 -2.73
C VAL A 232 0.16 2.89 -1.46
N MET A 233 0.58 1.75 -0.94
CA MET A 233 0.00 1.13 0.25
C MET A 233 1.07 0.63 1.21
N GLY A 234 0.70 0.43 2.48
CA GLY A 234 1.58 -0.18 3.47
C GLY A 234 1.80 -1.66 3.23
N ASN A 235 3.03 -2.11 3.43
CA ASN A 235 3.34 -3.54 3.46
C ASN A 235 2.84 -4.15 4.79
N VAL A 236 2.06 -5.22 4.75
CA VAL A 236 1.60 -5.91 5.96
C VAL A 236 2.77 -6.64 6.63
N LEU A 237 3.65 -7.22 5.82
CA LEU A 237 4.79 -8.00 6.29
C LEU A 237 5.94 -7.05 6.71
N PRO A 238 6.63 -7.37 7.82
CA PRO A 238 7.71 -6.54 8.35
C PRO A 238 9.00 -6.68 7.52
N PRO A 239 9.88 -5.66 7.54
CA PRO A 239 11.26 -5.81 7.08
C PRO A 239 12.15 -6.54 8.09
N HIS A 240 11.90 -6.39 9.40
CA HIS A 240 12.85 -6.74 10.46
C HIS A 240 12.78 -8.18 10.94
N ASN A 241 11.77 -8.96 10.53
CA ASN A 241 11.51 -10.30 11.04
C ASN A 241 11.28 -11.34 9.93
N ASP A 242 11.87 -12.53 10.09
CA ASP A 242 11.68 -13.69 9.22
C ASP A 242 10.24 -14.21 9.31
N ILE A 243 9.55 -14.31 8.18
CA ILE A 243 8.19 -14.85 8.15
C ILE A 243 8.23 -16.33 7.82
N HIS A 244 8.05 -17.16 8.85
CA HIS A 244 8.17 -18.62 8.72
C HIS A 244 6.95 -19.28 8.06
N GLU A 245 5.77 -18.69 8.21
CA GLU A 245 4.55 -19.15 7.53
C GLU A 245 3.71 -17.96 7.06
N MET A 246 3.10 -18.09 5.87
CA MET A 246 2.17 -17.10 5.33
C MET A 246 0.86 -17.74 4.90
N TYR A 247 -0.24 -17.11 5.26
CA TYR A 247 -1.58 -17.52 4.86
C TYR A 247 -2.39 -16.34 4.30
N ASP A 248 -3.05 -16.56 3.17
CA ASP A 248 -4.12 -15.71 2.64
C ASP A 248 -5.43 -16.44 2.91
N LEU A 249 -6.32 -15.88 3.73
CA LEU A 249 -7.55 -16.53 4.18
C LEU A 249 -8.79 -15.71 3.78
N LYS A 250 -9.80 -16.37 3.20
CA LYS A 250 -11.06 -15.75 2.71
C LYS A 250 -12.33 -16.32 3.34
N GLY A 251 -12.20 -17.42 4.09
CA GLY A 251 -13.32 -18.23 4.55
C GLY A 251 -14.01 -19.01 3.44
N SER A 252 -13.30 -19.38 2.37
CA SER A 252 -13.88 -20.16 1.25
C SER A 252 -12.98 -21.33 0.89
N THR A 253 -13.52 -22.35 0.22
CA THR A 253 -12.80 -23.60 -0.07
C THR A 253 -12.37 -23.71 -1.54
N PHE A 254 -13.14 -23.16 -2.48
CA PHE A 254 -12.86 -23.36 -3.92
C PHE A 254 -11.59 -22.63 -4.40
N GLY A 255 -10.61 -23.39 -4.89
CA GLY A 255 -9.32 -22.84 -5.33
C GLY A 255 -8.45 -22.29 -4.19
N ARG A 256 -8.75 -22.71 -2.96
CA ARG A 256 -8.13 -22.25 -1.72
C ARG A 256 -7.20 -23.30 -1.10
N PHE A 257 -6.58 -24.12 -1.94
CA PHE A 257 -5.48 -25.03 -1.60
C PHE A 257 -4.25 -24.71 -2.45
N LEU A 258 -3.08 -24.80 -1.84
CA LEU A 258 -1.77 -24.74 -2.49
C LEU A 258 -1.10 -26.14 -2.37
N PRO A 259 -0.79 -26.82 -3.49
CA PRO A 259 -0.14 -28.13 -3.45
C PRO A 259 1.24 -28.10 -2.79
N GLN A 260 1.62 -29.21 -2.16
CA GLN A 260 2.89 -29.35 -1.44
C GLN A 260 4.11 -29.08 -2.34
N GLU A 261 4.08 -29.56 -3.59
CA GLU A 261 5.16 -29.30 -4.56
C GLU A 261 5.39 -27.80 -4.81
N ASP A 262 4.32 -27.00 -4.82
CA ASP A 262 4.42 -25.56 -5.04
C ASP A 262 4.84 -24.81 -3.78
N ILE A 263 4.49 -25.35 -2.60
CA ILE A 263 5.03 -24.89 -1.31
C ILE A 263 6.53 -25.13 -1.29
N GLU A 264 7.01 -26.31 -1.65
CA GLU A 264 8.44 -26.65 -1.64
C GLU A 264 9.25 -25.85 -2.66
N LYS A 265 8.71 -25.65 -3.87
CA LYS A 265 9.33 -24.77 -4.89
C LYS A 265 9.50 -23.34 -4.41
N ASN A 266 8.58 -22.85 -3.57
CA ASN A 266 8.57 -21.50 -3.03
C ASN A 266 8.74 -21.52 -1.51
N LYS A 267 9.57 -22.41 -0.95
CA LYS A 267 9.61 -22.73 0.49
C LYS A 267 9.58 -21.51 1.41
N ASN A 268 10.23 -20.42 1.00
CA ASN A 268 10.41 -19.22 1.81
C ASN A 268 9.41 -18.09 1.47
N ASN A 269 8.59 -18.26 0.43
CA ASN A 269 7.61 -17.28 -0.07
C ASN A 269 6.22 -17.86 -0.32
N ALA A 270 6.00 -19.13 0.03
CA ALA A 270 4.74 -19.82 -0.24
C ALA A 270 3.61 -19.21 0.59
N VAL A 271 2.64 -18.62 -0.09
CA VAL A 271 1.42 -18.12 0.55
C VAL A 271 0.38 -19.22 0.50
N MET A 272 0.23 -19.91 1.64
CA MET A 272 -0.78 -20.94 1.85
C MET A 272 -2.17 -20.32 1.94
N LYS A 273 -3.22 -21.15 1.81
CA LYS A 273 -4.62 -20.70 1.77
C LYS A 273 -5.48 -21.42 2.81
N ASP A 274 -6.79 -21.21 2.78
CA ASP A 274 -7.77 -21.72 3.75
C ASP A 274 -7.66 -23.23 3.97
N LEU A 275 -7.63 -24.03 2.90
CA LEU A 275 -7.56 -25.50 3.01
C LEU A 275 -6.20 -25.98 3.51
N ASN A 276 -5.13 -25.22 3.29
CA ASN A 276 -3.83 -25.53 3.89
C ASN A 276 -3.84 -25.23 5.40
N PHE A 277 -4.46 -24.13 5.80
CA PHE A 277 -4.59 -23.74 7.22
C PHE A 277 -5.36 -24.80 8.01
N GLU A 278 -6.47 -25.27 7.46
CA GLU A 278 -7.26 -26.38 8.02
C GLU A 278 -6.49 -27.71 8.02
N LYS A 279 -5.89 -28.10 6.87
CA LYS A 279 -5.12 -29.34 6.76
C LYS A 279 -3.96 -29.40 7.76
N ASN A 280 -3.32 -28.27 8.03
CA ASN A 280 -2.22 -28.17 8.96
C ASN A 280 -2.68 -28.06 10.43
N ASN A 281 -3.99 -28.16 10.70
CA ASN A 281 -4.61 -27.95 12.01
C ASN A 281 -4.13 -26.66 12.69
N LYS A 282 -3.94 -25.59 11.91
CA LYS A 282 -3.45 -24.32 12.43
C LYS A 282 -4.57 -23.58 13.16
N LYS A 283 -4.20 -22.91 14.25
CA LYS A 283 -5.03 -22.00 15.02
C LYS A 283 -4.23 -20.77 15.42
N LEU A 284 -4.89 -19.64 15.55
CA LEU A 284 -4.32 -18.42 16.11
C LEU A 284 -4.42 -18.47 17.63
N GLN A 285 -3.27 -18.43 18.30
CA GLN A 285 -3.14 -18.41 19.76
C GLN A 285 -3.39 -17.00 20.26
N LEU A 286 -4.66 -16.70 20.55
CA LEU A 286 -5.09 -15.42 21.06
C LEU A 286 -5.86 -15.66 22.35
N GLY A 287 -5.25 -15.34 23.49
CA GLY A 287 -5.92 -15.32 24.79
C GLY A 287 -7.08 -14.33 24.84
N PRO A 288 -7.91 -14.37 25.89
CA PRO A 288 -9.17 -13.64 25.99
C PRO A 288 -9.08 -12.15 25.62
N GLN A 289 -8.05 -11.43 26.10
CA GLN A 289 -7.90 -10.01 25.79
C GLN A 289 -7.58 -9.77 24.32
N LYS A 290 -6.59 -10.47 23.78
CA LYS A 290 -6.16 -10.32 22.39
C LYS A 290 -7.22 -10.78 21.40
N ARG A 291 -7.92 -11.87 21.71
CA ARG A 291 -9.06 -12.38 20.95
C ARG A 291 -10.15 -11.33 20.86
N LYS A 292 -10.53 -10.72 21.98
CA LYS A 292 -11.52 -9.62 22.00
C LYS A 292 -11.08 -8.44 21.15
N MET A 293 -9.82 -8.01 21.24
CA MET A 293 -9.29 -6.88 20.45
C MET A 293 -9.33 -7.18 18.94
N PHE A 294 -8.81 -8.35 18.55
CA PHE A 294 -8.78 -8.80 17.15
C PHE A 294 -10.18 -8.90 16.56
N VAL A 295 -11.07 -9.64 17.21
CA VAL A 295 -12.44 -9.87 16.72
C VAL A 295 -13.22 -8.55 16.65
N SER A 296 -13.14 -7.70 17.70
CA SER A 296 -13.87 -6.43 17.74
C SER A 296 -13.41 -5.45 16.65
N GLN A 297 -12.12 -5.40 16.34
CA GLN A 297 -11.63 -4.59 15.23
C GLN A 297 -12.07 -5.17 13.88
N LEU A 298 -11.91 -6.48 13.69
CA LEU A 298 -12.24 -7.13 12.42
C LEU A 298 -13.73 -7.01 12.09
N ILE A 299 -14.62 -7.08 13.08
CA ILE A 299 -16.06 -6.81 12.91
C ILE A 299 -16.30 -5.39 12.37
N ARG A 300 -15.62 -4.37 12.92
CA ARG A 300 -15.78 -2.97 12.48
C ARG A 300 -15.31 -2.82 11.03
N ASP A 301 -14.18 -3.44 10.69
CA ASP A 301 -13.63 -3.41 9.34
C ASP A 301 -14.54 -4.11 8.34
N VAL A 302 -15.03 -5.31 8.66
CA VAL A 302 -15.96 -6.07 7.80
C VAL A 302 -17.29 -5.33 7.63
N LYS A 303 -17.83 -4.70 8.68
CA LYS A 303 -19.05 -3.87 8.57
C LYS A 303 -18.89 -2.75 7.54
N LEU A 304 -17.72 -2.09 7.48
CA LEU A 304 -17.43 -1.12 6.43
C LEU A 304 -17.45 -1.78 5.06
N LEU A 305 -16.72 -2.90 4.89
CA LEU A 305 -16.61 -3.59 3.60
C LEU A 305 -17.97 -4.04 3.06
N VAL A 306 -18.83 -4.59 3.92
CA VAL A 306 -20.21 -4.96 3.59
C VAL A 306 -21.02 -3.73 3.16
N ARG A 307 -20.97 -2.65 3.94
CA ARG A 307 -21.68 -1.38 3.63
C ARG A 307 -21.25 -0.79 2.29
N LEU A 308 -19.97 -0.90 1.96
CA LEU A 308 -19.41 -0.43 0.68
C LEU A 308 -19.65 -1.40 -0.48
N ASN A 309 -20.24 -2.57 -0.22
CA ASN A 309 -20.51 -3.63 -1.20
C ASN A 309 -19.21 -4.21 -1.79
N ILE A 310 -18.20 -4.41 -0.93
CA ILE A 310 -16.89 -4.98 -1.24
C ILE A 310 -16.89 -6.48 -0.91
N MET A 311 -16.20 -7.28 -1.73
CA MET A 311 -16.06 -8.72 -1.56
C MET A 311 -14.66 -9.17 -2.02
N ASP A 312 -14.38 -10.48 -1.97
CA ASP A 312 -13.13 -11.09 -2.41
C ASP A 312 -11.86 -10.60 -1.68
N TYR A 313 -12.01 -9.94 -0.52
CA TYR A 313 -10.89 -9.52 0.33
C TYR A 313 -10.37 -10.68 1.18
N SER A 314 -9.08 -10.67 1.51
CA SER A 314 -8.45 -11.70 2.36
C SER A 314 -7.90 -11.11 3.64
N LEU A 315 -7.83 -11.91 4.69
CA LEU A 315 -6.88 -11.68 5.78
C LEU A 315 -5.54 -12.31 5.40
N LEU A 316 -4.51 -11.48 5.23
CA LEU A 316 -3.13 -11.92 5.10
C LEU A 316 -2.54 -12.07 6.52
N ILE A 317 -1.94 -13.22 6.77
CA ILE A 317 -1.29 -13.56 8.04
C ILE A 317 0.15 -13.95 7.75
N GLY A 318 1.10 -13.21 8.32
CA GLY A 318 2.50 -13.64 8.47
C GLY A 318 2.72 -14.14 9.89
N ILE A 319 3.40 -15.27 10.05
CA ILE A 319 3.72 -15.87 11.35
C ILE A 319 5.23 -15.87 11.52
N HIS A 320 5.70 -15.22 12.58
CA HIS A 320 7.08 -15.24 13.04
C HIS A 320 7.17 -16.03 14.36
N ASN A 321 8.05 -17.03 14.39
CA ASN A 321 8.41 -17.78 15.58
C ASN A 321 9.66 -17.17 16.22
N MET A 322 9.48 -16.59 17.40
CA MET A 322 10.52 -15.85 18.12
C MET A 322 11.67 -16.74 18.60
N VAL A 323 11.45 -18.04 18.80
CA VAL A 323 12.51 -19.00 19.19
C VAL A 323 13.44 -19.27 18.01
N ARG A 324 12.87 -19.42 16.82
CA ARG A 324 13.61 -19.53 15.56
C ARG A 324 14.29 -18.19 15.25
N GLY A 325 13.60 -17.08 15.50
CA GLY A 325 14.09 -15.74 15.22
C GLY A 325 14.44 -15.60 13.74
N ASN A 326 15.44 -14.76 13.45
CA ASN A 326 15.91 -14.49 12.10
C ASN A 326 17.08 -15.39 11.65
N LYS A 327 17.25 -16.56 12.28
CA LYS A 327 18.42 -17.43 12.05
C LYS A 327 18.40 -18.13 10.69
N GLU A 328 17.24 -18.20 10.06
CA GLU A 328 17.06 -18.92 8.80
C GLU A 328 17.28 -18.03 7.59
N ASN A 329 17.50 -16.72 7.80
CA ASN A 329 17.65 -15.73 6.75
C ASN A 329 16.54 -15.89 5.70
N ILE A 330 15.32 -16.19 6.16
CA ILE A 330 14.16 -16.34 5.28
C ILE A 330 13.96 -15.02 4.55
N ARG A 331 14.16 -13.90 5.26
CA ARG A 331 14.22 -12.58 4.65
C ARG A 331 15.13 -12.54 3.44
N ASP A 332 16.40 -12.99 3.49
CA ASP A 332 17.33 -12.96 2.34
C ASP A 332 16.83 -13.73 1.12
N SER A 333 16.00 -14.75 1.35
CA SER A 333 15.42 -15.57 0.29
C SER A 333 14.07 -15.04 -0.22
N THR A 334 13.28 -14.41 0.64
CA THR A 334 12.12 -13.60 0.25
C THR A 334 12.57 -12.40 -0.54
N LEU A 335 13.72 -11.85 -0.16
CA LEU A 335 14.44 -10.72 -0.70
C LEU A 335 15.41 -11.11 -1.84
N GLN A 336 15.05 -12.08 -2.68
CA GLN A 336 15.89 -12.42 -3.83
C GLN A 336 15.67 -11.44 -4.97
N PHE A 337 16.76 -10.89 -5.50
CA PHE A 337 16.74 -9.99 -6.64
C PHE A 337 17.21 -10.67 -7.94
N PHE A 338 16.55 -10.33 -9.06
CA PHE A 338 16.93 -10.79 -10.40
C PHE A 338 17.50 -9.65 -11.24
N GLU A 339 18.77 -9.71 -11.64
CA GLU A 339 19.40 -8.75 -12.56
C GLU A 339 19.46 -9.32 -14.00
N PRO A 340 18.40 -9.21 -14.82
CA PRO A 340 18.43 -9.71 -16.19
C PRO A 340 19.48 -8.97 -17.03
N ASP A 341 20.32 -9.71 -17.77
CA ASP A 341 21.22 -9.15 -18.77
C ASP A 341 20.41 -8.57 -19.96
N THR A 342 19.96 -7.33 -19.78
CA THR A 342 19.11 -6.58 -20.71
C THR A 342 19.83 -6.30 -22.02
N LYS A 343 21.15 -6.10 -22.01
CA LYS A 343 21.96 -5.86 -23.23
C LYS A 343 22.02 -7.09 -24.14
N ARG A 344 22.02 -8.30 -23.56
CA ARG A 344 21.97 -9.56 -24.32
C ARG A 344 20.55 -9.91 -24.76
N ALA A 345 19.54 -9.58 -23.96
CA ALA A 345 18.13 -9.72 -24.31
C ALA A 345 17.73 -8.78 -25.46
N GLU A 346 18.21 -7.53 -25.47
CA GLU A 346 18.02 -6.56 -26.54
C GLU A 346 18.64 -7.02 -27.86
N ARG A 347 19.90 -7.49 -27.80
CA ARG A 347 20.59 -8.07 -28.98
C ARG A 347 19.85 -9.28 -29.55
N ARG A 348 19.31 -10.16 -28.69
CA ARG A 348 18.47 -11.29 -29.14
C ARG A 348 17.16 -10.79 -29.76
N ALA A 349 16.49 -9.83 -29.15
CA ALA A 349 15.24 -9.27 -29.65
C ALA A 349 15.38 -8.50 -30.96
N SER A 350 16.55 -7.89 -31.23
CA SER A 350 16.85 -7.22 -32.51
C SER A 350 17.17 -8.18 -33.66
N LEU A 351 17.53 -9.43 -33.36
CA LEU A 351 17.93 -10.44 -34.35
C LEU A 351 16.78 -11.38 -34.80
N MET A 352 15.53 -11.12 -34.37
CA MET A 352 14.41 -12.07 -34.58
C MET A 352 13.39 -11.66 -35.64
N ASN A 353 12.90 -12.65 -36.39
CA ASN A 353 11.76 -12.55 -37.30
C ASN A 353 10.41 -12.43 -36.54
N ARG A 354 9.44 -11.77 -37.18
CA ARG A 354 8.11 -11.30 -36.70
C ARG A 354 7.21 -12.26 -35.86
N ARG A 355 7.62 -13.48 -35.55
CA ARG A 355 6.79 -14.50 -34.85
C ARG A 355 6.88 -14.48 -33.32
N GLN A 356 7.92 -13.91 -32.71
CA GLN A 356 8.01 -13.80 -31.24
C GLN A 356 7.92 -12.35 -30.78
N SER A 357 7.09 -12.09 -29.76
CA SER A 357 6.98 -10.75 -29.18
C SER A 357 8.22 -10.43 -28.34
N LYS A 358 8.71 -9.18 -28.39
CA LYS A 358 9.82 -8.71 -27.54
C LYS A 358 9.60 -9.08 -26.07
N ALA A 359 8.36 -8.95 -25.58
CA ALA A 359 7.96 -9.29 -24.21
C ALA A 359 8.19 -10.77 -23.83
N GLN A 360 8.17 -11.70 -24.79
CA GLN A 360 8.40 -13.13 -24.56
C GLN A 360 9.90 -13.44 -24.43
N VAL A 361 10.75 -12.71 -25.17
CA VAL A 361 12.22 -12.81 -25.09
C VAL A 361 12.71 -12.29 -23.74
N TYR A 362 12.19 -11.14 -23.30
CA TYR A 362 12.52 -10.60 -21.97
C TYR A 362 12.04 -11.51 -20.84
N ARG A 363 10.82 -12.05 -20.93
CA ARG A 363 10.34 -13.05 -19.94
C ARG A 363 11.25 -14.28 -19.85
N LYS A 364 11.75 -14.76 -21.00
CA LYS A 364 12.69 -15.89 -21.03
C LYS A 364 14.07 -15.51 -20.48
N ALA A 365 14.53 -14.28 -20.70
CA ALA A 365 15.78 -13.78 -20.13
C ALA A 365 15.69 -13.65 -18.61
N ILE A 366 14.60 -13.09 -18.08
CA ILE A 366 14.33 -12.96 -16.63
C ILE A 366 14.24 -14.35 -15.98
N ALA A 367 13.55 -15.30 -16.62
CA ALA A 367 13.42 -16.67 -16.11
C ALA A 367 14.73 -17.49 -16.17
N GLN A 368 15.75 -17.00 -16.89
CA GLN A 368 17.05 -17.68 -17.05
C GLN A 368 18.17 -17.05 -16.22
N THR A 369 17.93 -15.88 -15.62
CA THR A 369 18.91 -15.25 -14.74
C THR A 369 18.90 -15.86 -13.35
N ASN A 370 20.09 -16.21 -12.86
CA ASN A 370 20.25 -16.68 -11.49
C ASN A 370 20.00 -15.50 -10.52
N PRO A 371 19.25 -15.71 -9.44
CA PRO A 371 19.04 -14.67 -8.44
C PRO A 371 20.34 -14.42 -7.66
N ASP A 372 20.72 -13.16 -7.54
CA ASP A 372 21.78 -12.76 -6.61
C ASP A 372 21.17 -12.62 -5.20
N ARG A 373 21.88 -13.12 -4.20
CA ARG A 373 21.46 -13.08 -2.79
C ARG A 373 21.73 -11.69 -2.22
N LEU A 374 20.76 -11.13 -1.51
CA LEU A 374 20.91 -9.87 -0.79
C LEU A 374 21.47 -10.09 0.61
N ASP A 375 22.08 -9.03 1.14
CA ASP A 375 22.54 -8.94 2.51
C ASP A 375 21.45 -8.28 3.38
N ALA A 376 20.90 -9.02 4.35
CA ALA A 376 19.92 -8.52 5.33
C ALA A 376 20.43 -7.34 6.17
N SER A 377 21.74 -7.05 6.16
CA SER A 377 22.36 -5.99 6.96
C SER A 377 21.90 -4.57 6.60
N GLU A 378 21.30 -4.36 5.42
CA GLU A 378 20.77 -3.04 4.99
C GLU A 378 19.33 -2.77 5.43
N LEU A 379 18.66 -3.75 6.04
CA LEU A 379 17.30 -3.61 6.53
C LEU A 379 17.27 -3.00 7.94
N PRO A 380 16.19 -2.29 8.29
CA PRO A 380 15.94 -1.98 9.69
C PRO A 380 15.84 -3.29 10.48
N ASP A 381 16.70 -3.47 11.47
CA ASP A 381 16.60 -4.56 12.44
C ASP A 381 15.56 -4.27 13.54
N GLU A 382 15.09 -3.02 13.59
CA GLU A 382 14.12 -2.54 14.58
C GLU A 382 12.71 -2.41 13.98
N PRO A 383 11.65 -2.59 14.81
CA PRO A 383 10.27 -2.35 14.41
C PRO A 383 10.02 -0.94 13.86
N LEU A 384 9.06 -0.83 12.95
CA LEU A 384 8.62 0.45 12.39
C LEU A 384 7.90 1.31 13.44
N GLU A 385 8.56 2.37 13.93
CA GLU A 385 8.04 3.30 14.95
C GLU A 385 6.63 3.84 14.66
N GLU A 386 6.34 4.16 13.40
CA GLU A 386 5.05 4.69 12.96
C GLU A 386 3.87 3.74 13.23
N ARG A 387 4.13 2.45 13.44
CA ARG A 387 3.10 1.44 13.69
C ARG A 387 2.90 1.11 15.16
N ARG A 388 3.79 1.51 16.07
CA ARG A 388 3.73 1.16 17.50
C ARG A 388 2.42 1.54 18.20
N ASN A 389 1.77 2.62 17.73
CA ASN A 389 0.50 3.10 18.28
C ASN A 389 -0.72 2.27 17.84
N CYS A 390 -0.55 1.35 16.88
CA CYS A 390 -1.58 0.41 16.49
C CYS A 390 -1.35 -0.88 17.28
N ILE A 391 -2.40 -1.35 17.95
CA ILE A 391 -2.36 -2.54 18.83
C ILE A 391 -1.81 -3.78 18.11
N PHE A 392 -2.11 -3.95 16.82
CA PHE A 392 -1.62 -5.09 16.03
C PHE A 392 -0.13 -5.03 15.64
N TYR A 393 0.57 -3.96 16.02
CA TYR A 393 2.01 -3.79 15.80
C TYR A 393 2.73 -3.34 17.09
N SER A 394 2.06 -3.37 18.25
CA SER A 394 2.63 -2.88 19.52
C SER A 394 3.71 -3.80 20.09
N ASP A 395 3.66 -5.09 19.75
CA ASP A 395 4.56 -6.10 20.33
C ASP A 395 5.67 -6.40 19.34
N ASP A 396 6.83 -5.76 19.49
CA ASP A 396 7.97 -5.95 18.58
C ASP A 396 7.61 -5.75 17.09
N GLY A 397 6.69 -4.83 16.82
CA GLY A 397 6.20 -4.55 15.48
C GLY A 397 5.15 -5.52 14.95
N GLY A 398 4.64 -6.46 15.75
CA GLY A 398 3.53 -7.34 15.38
C GLY A 398 2.50 -7.50 16.52
N PHE A 399 1.67 -8.53 16.40
CA PHE A 399 0.64 -8.90 17.38
C PHE A 399 1.02 -10.22 18.05
N ARG A 400 1.59 -10.16 19.26
CA ARG A 400 2.15 -11.34 19.93
C ARG A 400 1.04 -12.31 20.35
N ALA A 401 1.24 -13.60 20.15
CA ALA A 401 0.32 -14.62 20.62
C ALA A 401 0.28 -14.68 22.15
N THR A 402 -0.87 -15.05 22.71
CA THR A 402 -1.06 -15.27 24.15
C THR A 402 -1.82 -16.56 24.39
N ASP A 403 -1.58 -17.19 25.55
CA ASP A 403 -2.36 -18.35 26.00
C ASP A 403 -3.68 -17.93 26.67
N GLU A 404 -4.46 -18.89 27.19
CA GLU A 404 -5.75 -18.61 27.85
C GLU A 404 -5.65 -17.84 29.17
N ASN A 405 -4.45 -17.71 29.75
CA ASN A 405 -4.19 -16.84 30.90
C ASN A 405 -3.71 -15.44 30.47
N ASP A 406 -3.77 -15.13 29.17
CA ASP A 406 -3.20 -13.94 28.55
C ASP A 406 -1.66 -13.83 28.67
N GLU A 407 -0.97 -14.94 28.97
CA GLU A 407 0.49 -14.95 29.07
C GLU A 407 1.14 -14.98 27.67
N PRO A 408 2.14 -14.13 27.38
CA PRO A 408 2.75 -14.05 26.05
C PRO A 408 3.48 -15.32 25.62
N THR A 409 3.19 -15.85 24.44
CA THR A 409 3.89 -16.99 23.86
C THR A 409 5.03 -16.55 22.93
N SER A 410 5.67 -17.50 22.24
CA SER A 410 6.82 -17.25 21.35
C SER A 410 6.42 -17.09 19.89
N VAL A 411 5.19 -16.68 19.61
CA VAL A 411 4.67 -16.48 18.25
C VAL A 411 4.26 -15.03 18.09
N LEU A 412 4.58 -14.45 16.94
CA LEU A 412 4.25 -13.09 16.56
C LEU A 412 3.47 -13.09 15.24
N TYR A 413 2.30 -12.46 15.22
CA TYR A 413 1.44 -12.38 14.04
C TYR A 413 1.53 -11.03 13.36
N TYR A 414 1.58 -11.03 12.02
CA TYR A 414 1.45 -9.85 11.17
C TYR A 414 0.17 -9.97 10.36
N LEU A 415 -0.80 -9.10 10.64
CA LEU A 415 -2.17 -9.25 10.19
C LEU A 415 -2.58 -8.05 9.32
N GLY A 416 -3.31 -8.31 8.24
CA GLY A 416 -3.88 -7.22 7.44
C GLY A 416 -4.93 -7.71 6.43
N VAL A 417 -6.02 -6.96 6.31
CA VAL A 417 -7.07 -7.21 5.32
C VAL A 417 -6.67 -6.56 3.98
N ILE A 418 -6.47 -7.38 2.97
CA ILE A 418 -5.97 -7.00 1.65
C ILE A 418 -7.04 -7.11 0.56
N ASP A 419 -6.76 -6.51 -0.61
CA ASP A 419 -7.60 -6.58 -1.82
C ASP A 419 -9.04 -6.03 -1.68
N ILE A 420 -9.18 -4.90 -0.98
CA ILE A 420 -10.48 -4.25 -0.69
C ILE A 420 -11.05 -3.38 -1.84
N LEU A 421 -10.60 -3.55 -3.09
CA LEU A 421 -11.05 -2.77 -4.26
C LEU A 421 -11.90 -3.55 -5.25
N THR A 422 -12.45 -4.69 -4.83
CA THR A 422 -13.32 -5.54 -5.66
C THR A 422 -14.80 -5.28 -5.32
N PRO A 423 -15.49 -4.35 -5.99
CA PRO A 423 -16.92 -4.15 -5.77
C PRO A 423 -17.74 -5.32 -6.31
N TYR A 424 -18.84 -5.63 -5.62
CA TYR A 424 -19.84 -6.56 -6.13
C TYR A 424 -20.74 -5.90 -7.19
N ASP A 425 -20.25 -5.83 -8.43
CA ASP A 425 -20.95 -5.27 -9.58
C ASP A 425 -21.71 -6.34 -10.40
N THR A 426 -22.59 -5.91 -11.33
CA THR A 426 -23.43 -6.79 -12.17
C THR A 426 -22.67 -7.85 -12.97
N LYS A 427 -21.40 -7.59 -13.35
CA LYS A 427 -20.52 -8.61 -13.97
C LYS A 427 -20.14 -9.75 -13.01
N LYS A 428 -20.01 -9.45 -11.71
CA LYS A 428 -19.79 -10.45 -10.67
C LYS A 428 -21.08 -11.17 -10.31
N LYS A 429 -22.24 -10.51 -10.42
CA LYS A 429 -23.55 -11.19 -10.34
C LYS A 429 -23.74 -12.25 -11.41
N SER A 430 -23.30 -12.00 -12.66
CA SER A 430 -23.31 -13.03 -13.71
C SER A 430 -22.30 -14.14 -13.44
N GLU A 431 -21.09 -13.84 -12.95
CA GLU A 431 -20.11 -14.86 -12.57
C GLU A 431 -20.62 -15.74 -11.41
N HIS A 432 -21.27 -15.14 -10.41
CA HIS A 432 -21.95 -15.84 -9.32
C HIS A 432 -23.07 -16.72 -9.85
N PHE A 433 -23.95 -16.19 -10.72
CA PHE A 433 -25.04 -16.95 -11.31
C PHE A 433 -24.54 -18.18 -12.07
N PHE A 434 -23.52 -18.02 -12.93
CA PHE A 434 -22.94 -19.13 -13.69
C PHE A 434 -22.23 -20.17 -12.80
N LYS A 435 -21.48 -19.74 -11.77
CA LYS A 435 -20.81 -20.68 -10.85
C LYS A 435 -21.77 -21.36 -9.87
N SER A 436 -22.83 -20.65 -9.46
CA SER A 436 -23.88 -21.19 -8.57
C SER A 436 -24.84 -22.16 -9.25
N MET A 437 -24.81 -22.23 -10.58
CA MET A 437 -25.68 -23.12 -11.37
C MET A 437 -25.08 -24.52 -11.51
N THR A 438 -23.77 -24.66 -11.31
CA THR A 438 -23.06 -25.96 -11.40
C THR A 438 -22.59 -26.49 -10.04
N GLN A 439 -22.53 -25.65 -9.00
CA GLN A 439 -21.85 -25.98 -7.73
C GLN A 439 -22.49 -25.29 -6.50
N ASP A 440 -22.14 -25.80 -5.32
CA ASP A 440 -22.59 -25.28 -4.03
C ASP A 440 -22.22 -23.79 -3.85
N LYS A 441 -23.24 -22.99 -3.52
CA LYS A 441 -23.17 -21.54 -3.35
C LYS A 441 -22.25 -21.14 -2.20
N HIS A 442 -22.08 -22.00 -1.19
CA HIS A 442 -21.27 -21.69 -0.01
C HIS A 442 -19.76 -21.84 -0.26
N ALA A 443 -19.36 -22.65 -1.25
CA ALA A 443 -17.95 -22.92 -1.57
C ALA A 443 -17.27 -21.80 -2.41
N ILE A 444 -18.07 -20.94 -3.06
CA ILE A 444 -17.58 -19.97 -4.05
C ILE A 444 -17.37 -18.60 -3.40
N SER A 445 -16.26 -17.92 -3.68
CA SER A 445 -15.97 -16.61 -3.09
C SER A 445 -16.96 -15.51 -3.52
N SER A 446 -17.62 -15.67 -4.67
CA SER A 446 -18.40 -14.64 -5.35
C SER A 446 -19.83 -14.40 -4.84
N VAL A 447 -20.07 -14.45 -3.53
CA VAL A 447 -21.42 -14.29 -2.92
C VAL A 447 -21.78 -12.82 -2.64
N ARG A 448 -23.01 -12.55 -2.16
CA ARG A 448 -23.41 -11.19 -1.75
C ARG A 448 -22.48 -10.67 -0.65
N PRO A 449 -22.14 -9.38 -0.59
CA PRO A 449 -21.19 -8.88 0.42
C PRO A 449 -21.57 -9.17 1.87
N SER A 450 -22.86 -9.17 2.23
CA SER A 450 -23.29 -9.59 3.56
C SER A 450 -22.93 -11.06 3.84
N GLU A 451 -23.30 -11.97 2.95
CA GLU A 451 -22.97 -13.40 3.04
C GLU A 451 -21.45 -13.63 3.03
N TYR A 452 -20.72 -12.84 2.24
CA TYR A 452 -19.26 -12.87 2.21
C TYR A 452 -18.68 -12.49 3.58
N GLY A 453 -19.17 -11.39 4.15
CA GLY A 453 -18.74 -10.87 5.44
C GLY A 453 -19.00 -11.86 6.57
N ASP A 454 -20.20 -12.45 6.60
CA ASP A 454 -20.59 -13.43 7.62
C ASP A 454 -19.74 -14.70 7.51
N ARG A 455 -19.55 -15.23 6.30
CA ARG A 455 -18.68 -16.39 6.06
C ARG A 455 -17.23 -16.11 6.44
N PHE A 456 -16.72 -14.94 6.05
CA PHE A 456 -15.36 -14.52 6.36
C PHE A 456 -15.17 -14.43 7.89
N MET A 457 -16.04 -13.72 8.59
CA MET A 457 -15.99 -13.60 10.06
C MET A 457 -16.12 -14.95 10.75
N GLY A 458 -17.01 -15.79 10.23
CA GLY A 458 -17.21 -17.16 10.70
C GLY A 458 -15.96 -18.03 10.63
N PHE A 459 -15.27 -17.99 9.49
CA PHE A 459 -14.01 -18.69 9.35
C PHE A 459 -12.94 -18.12 10.28
N MET A 460 -12.84 -16.80 10.42
CA MET A 460 -11.86 -16.17 11.32
C MET A 460 -12.11 -16.52 12.79
N ALA A 461 -13.37 -16.59 13.22
CA ALA A 461 -13.73 -17.05 14.56
C ALA A 461 -13.31 -18.51 14.79
N ASN A 462 -13.50 -19.37 13.78
CA ASN A 462 -13.06 -20.77 13.83
C ASN A 462 -11.54 -20.93 13.72
N ALA A 463 -10.83 -19.96 13.14
CA ALA A 463 -9.38 -19.98 13.03
C ALA A 463 -8.65 -19.65 14.34
N ILE A 464 -9.34 -19.09 15.34
CA ILE A 464 -8.78 -18.76 16.66
C ILE A 464 -8.85 -19.98 17.59
N GLU A 465 -7.81 -20.21 18.37
CA GLU A 465 -7.77 -21.22 19.43
C GLU A 465 -8.67 -20.78 20.58
N HIS A 466 -9.51 -21.69 21.12
CA HIS A 466 -10.53 -21.40 22.14
C HIS A 466 -11.46 -20.24 21.75
N ASN A 467 -12.52 -20.54 20.99
CA ASN A 467 -13.40 -19.53 20.41
C ASN A 467 -14.80 -19.45 21.05
N GLN A 468 -15.00 -20.04 22.23
CA GLN A 468 -16.31 -20.16 22.86
C GLN A 468 -16.88 -18.82 23.34
N ASP A 469 -16.02 -17.82 23.59
CA ASP A 469 -16.38 -16.48 24.05
C ASP A 469 -16.67 -15.49 22.90
N ILE A 470 -16.44 -15.90 21.65
CA ILE A 470 -16.81 -15.13 20.47
C ILE A 470 -18.34 -15.16 20.32
N PRO A 471 -19.02 -14.02 20.05
CA PRO A 471 -20.47 -14.00 19.89
C PRO A 471 -20.97 -15.07 18.91
N HIS A 472 -22.05 -15.76 19.29
CA HIS A 472 -22.59 -16.91 18.54
C HIS A 472 -22.95 -16.56 17.10
N ASP A 473 -23.34 -15.31 16.81
CA ASP A 473 -23.60 -14.82 15.44
C ASP A 473 -22.39 -14.99 14.49
N TYR A 474 -21.19 -15.16 15.03
CA TYR A 474 -19.94 -15.39 14.29
C TYR A 474 -19.34 -16.78 14.51
N GLN A 475 -19.95 -17.64 15.34
CA GLN A 475 -19.58 -19.04 15.44
C GLN A 475 -20.32 -19.79 14.33
N LEU A 476 -19.66 -20.04 13.18
CA LEU A 476 -20.26 -20.90 12.16
C LEU A 476 -20.51 -22.27 12.78
N SER A 477 -21.78 -22.69 12.82
CA SER A 477 -22.14 -24.06 13.17
C SER A 477 -21.34 -25.01 12.28
N THR A 478 -20.46 -25.81 12.87
CA THR A 478 -19.70 -26.89 12.21
C THR A 478 -20.59 -27.88 11.46
N SER A 479 -21.90 -27.81 11.65
CA SER A 479 -22.95 -28.57 10.97
C SER A 479 -23.06 -28.31 9.46
N SER A 480 -22.59 -27.17 8.94
CA SER A 480 -22.70 -26.85 7.50
C SER A 480 -21.47 -27.27 6.67
N LEU A 481 -20.37 -27.65 7.32
CA LEU A 481 -19.12 -28.06 6.66
C LEU A 481 -18.96 -29.59 6.57
N ASN A 482 -19.80 -30.37 7.28
CA ASN A 482 -19.74 -31.84 7.34
C ASN A 482 -20.84 -32.55 6.53
N THR A 483 -21.47 -31.87 5.58
CA THR A 483 -22.37 -32.51 4.61
C THR A 483 -21.88 -32.25 3.19
N GLN A 484 -20.78 -32.91 2.81
CA GLN A 484 -20.64 -33.73 1.59
C GLN A 484 -19.19 -34.18 1.39
#